data_AF-A0A7W7WWA1-F1
#
_entry.id   AF-A0A7W7WWA1-F1
#
_cell.length_a   1.000
_cell.length_b   1.000
_cell.length_c   1.000
_cell.angle_alpha   90.00
_cell.angle_beta   90.00
_cell.angle_gamma   90.00
#
_symmetry.space_group_name_H-M   'P 1'
#
loop_
_entity.id
_entity.type
_entity.pdbx_description
1 polymer ?
#
loop_
_entity_poly.entity_id
_entity_poly.type
_entity_poly.pdbx_seq_one_letter_code
_entity_poly.pdbx_strand_id
1 'polypeptide(L)'
;MRLIEDVLALDHVHWETVMSVGDEEFYTTPTGPYPNHKLRISVDPAYGYAAINYVDHEDGTMPVASTISTSSLAPPELHLIFSGQTGAVFPSICAISIVDARHALTEWIETRVRPKCVEWQAYDEY
;
A
#
# COMPACT_ATOMS: atom_id res chain seq x y z
N MET A 1 -13.62 -13.00 -0.08
CA MET A 1 -13.79 -11.76 0.72
C MET A 1 -14.07 -10.62 -0.25
N ARG A 2 -15.28 -10.03 -0.24
CA ARG A 2 -15.74 -9.11 -1.31
C ARG A 2 -14.92 -7.81 -1.40
N LEU A 3 -14.49 -7.27 -0.26
CA LEU A 3 -13.74 -6.01 -0.18
C LEU A 3 -12.41 -6.04 -0.96
N ILE A 4 -11.62 -7.12 -0.87
CA ILE A 4 -10.34 -7.20 -1.59
C ILE A 4 -10.58 -7.18 -3.10
N GLU A 5 -11.54 -7.96 -3.58
CA GLU A 5 -11.84 -8.00 -5.02
C GLU A 5 -12.34 -6.64 -5.50
N ASP A 6 -13.17 -5.96 -4.70
CA ASP A 6 -13.63 -4.61 -5.02
C ASP A 6 -12.45 -3.64 -5.11
N VAL A 7 -11.49 -3.67 -4.17
CA VAL A 7 -10.29 -2.81 -4.20
C VAL A 7 -9.39 -3.11 -5.40
N LEU A 8 -9.16 -4.39 -5.70
CA LEU A 8 -8.28 -4.81 -6.79
C LEU A 8 -8.91 -4.62 -8.18
N ALA A 9 -10.23 -4.49 -8.27
CA ALA A 9 -10.92 -4.19 -9.52
C ALA A 9 -10.95 -2.69 -9.87
N LEU A 10 -10.54 -1.81 -8.94
CA LEU A 10 -10.50 -0.38 -9.17
C LEU A 10 -9.28 0.01 -10.01
N ASP A 11 -9.54 0.82 -11.02
CA ASP A 11 -8.48 1.50 -11.77
C ASP A 11 -8.14 2.82 -11.07
N HIS A 12 -7.00 2.83 -10.39
CA HIS A 12 -6.55 3.95 -9.55
C HIS A 12 -5.80 5.02 -10.36
N VAL A 13 -6.42 5.54 -11.43
CA VAL A 13 -5.78 6.51 -12.36
C VAL A 13 -5.48 7.87 -11.71
N HIS A 14 -6.33 8.30 -10.77
CA HIS A 14 -6.26 9.64 -10.16
C HIS A 14 -6.32 9.63 -8.65
N TRP A 15 -6.50 8.47 -8.04
CA TRP A 15 -6.81 8.34 -6.62
C TRP A 15 -6.40 6.95 -6.15
N GLU A 16 -6.06 6.85 -4.88
CA GLU A 16 -5.62 5.62 -4.24
C GLU A 16 -6.65 5.11 -3.23
N THR A 17 -6.60 3.82 -2.91
CA THR A 17 -7.34 3.29 -1.78
C THR A 17 -6.48 3.36 -0.52
N VAL A 18 -7.04 3.94 0.54
CA VAL A 18 -6.45 3.96 1.88
C VAL A 18 -7.32 3.16 2.84
N MET A 19 -6.72 2.18 3.50
CA MET A 19 -7.32 1.44 4.60
C MET A 19 -6.56 1.75 5.89
N SER A 20 -7.31 2.00 6.95
CA SER A 20 -6.75 2.34 8.25
C SER A 20 -7.30 1.40 9.30
N VAL A 21 -6.42 0.90 10.16
CA VAL A 21 -6.80 0.15 11.36
C VAL A 21 -6.53 1.05 12.53
N GLY A 22 -7.60 1.37 13.26
CA GLY A 22 -7.57 2.12 14.50
C GLY A 22 -8.47 1.41 15.48
N ASP A 23 -8.02 0.27 15.99
CA ASP A 23 -8.70 -0.39 17.11
C ASP A 23 -8.44 0.38 18.43
N GLU A 24 -7.34 1.15 18.51
CA GLU A 24 -7.02 2.09 19.58
C GLU A 24 -6.43 3.41 18.99
N GLU A 25 -6.71 4.53 19.66
CA GLU A 25 -6.22 5.87 19.28
C GLU A 25 -4.71 6.00 19.51
N PHE A 26 -3.91 6.26 18.47
CA PHE A 26 -2.47 6.51 18.64
C PHE A 26 -2.19 7.95 19.11
N TYR A 27 -2.84 8.97 18.51
CA TYR A 27 -2.95 10.34 19.05
C TYR A 27 -4.10 11.14 18.40
N THR A 28 -4.58 12.18 19.09
CA THR A 28 -5.66 13.06 18.59
C THR A 28 -5.09 14.38 18.06
N THR A 29 -5.45 14.74 16.83
CA THR A 29 -5.24 16.08 16.27
C THR A 29 -6.57 16.86 16.29
N PRO A 30 -6.57 18.20 16.12
CA PRO A 30 -7.82 18.96 15.95
C PRO A 30 -8.71 18.46 14.80
N THR A 31 -8.14 17.70 13.86
CA THR A 31 -8.82 17.14 12.69
C THR A 31 -9.25 15.67 12.86
N GLY A 32 -8.97 15.04 14.00
CA GLY A 32 -9.42 13.68 14.33
C GLY A 32 -8.32 12.73 14.82
N PRO A 33 -8.69 11.46 15.10
CA PRO A 33 -7.77 10.42 15.55
C PRO A 33 -6.82 10.00 14.41
N TYR A 34 -5.54 9.87 14.72
CA TYR A 34 -4.55 9.36 13.78
C TYR A 34 -4.38 7.84 13.99
N PRO A 35 -4.55 6.99 12.94
CA PRO A 35 -4.45 5.55 13.07
C PRO A 35 -2.99 5.11 13.28
N ASN A 36 -2.79 4.09 14.12
CA ASN A 36 -1.46 3.51 14.36
C ASN A 36 -0.90 2.82 13.10
N HIS A 37 -1.79 2.12 12.39
CA HIS A 37 -1.47 1.39 11.17
C HIS A 37 -2.30 1.89 10.00
N LYS A 38 -1.63 2.15 8.88
CA LYS A 38 -2.28 2.57 7.64
C LYS A 38 -1.70 1.82 6.47
N LEU A 39 -2.57 1.20 5.68
CA LEU A 39 -2.21 0.56 4.41
C LEU A 39 -2.82 1.35 3.27
N ARG A 40 -1.98 1.76 2.33
CA ARG A 40 -2.35 2.44 1.10
C ARG A 40 -2.04 1.52 -0.07
N ILE A 41 -2.94 1.44 -1.03
CA ILE A 41 -2.74 0.65 -2.24
C ILE A 41 -3.17 1.43 -3.48
N SER A 42 -2.35 1.33 -4.52
CA SER A 42 -2.72 1.68 -5.88
C SER A 42 -2.71 0.42 -6.73
N VAL A 43 -3.65 0.33 -7.66
CA VAL A 43 -3.85 -0.86 -8.51
C VAL A 43 -4.09 -0.38 -9.93
N ASP A 44 -3.42 -1.04 -10.86
CA ASP A 44 -3.71 -0.99 -12.29
C ASP A 44 -4.12 -2.41 -12.73
N PRO A 45 -5.43 -2.69 -12.79
CA PRO A 45 -5.92 -4.02 -13.12
C PRO A 45 -5.72 -4.37 -14.59
N ALA A 46 -5.59 -3.38 -15.49
CA ALA A 46 -5.38 -3.62 -16.91
C ALA A 46 -3.99 -4.19 -17.18
N TYR A 47 -2.99 -3.72 -16.44
CA TYR A 47 -1.63 -4.25 -16.50
C TYR A 47 -1.38 -5.36 -15.46
N GLY A 48 -2.27 -5.55 -14.49
CA GLY A 48 -2.18 -6.61 -13.49
C GLY A 48 -1.15 -6.33 -12.39
N TYR A 49 -0.93 -5.05 -12.07
CA TYR A 49 0.04 -4.61 -11.07
C TYR A 49 -0.60 -3.78 -9.96
N ALA A 50 0.07 -3.73 -8.82
CA ALA A 50 -0.28 -2.87 -7.70
C ALA A 50 0.99 -2.43 -6.96
N ALA A 51 0.86 -1.40 -6.12
CA ALA A 51 1.90 -0.98 -5.19
C ALA A 51 1.25 -0.67 -3.85
N ILE A 52 1.92 -1.06 -2.76
CA ILE A 52 1.42 -0.89 -1.41
C ILE A 52 2.40 -0.03 -0.61
N ASN A 53 1.85 0.89 0.17
CA ASN A 53 2.57 1.60 1.21
C ASN A 53 1.94 1.25 2.56
N TYR A 54 2.78 0.98 3.55
CA TYR A 54 2.36 0.67 4.91
C TYR A 54 3.03 1.62 5.89
N VAL A 55 2.25 2.17 6.80
CA VAL A 55 2.71 3.00 7.91
C VAL A 55 2.42 2.26 9.20
N ASP A 56 3.43 2.19 10.04
CA ASP A 56 3.42 1.60 11.37
C ASP A 56 4.21 2.51 12.31
N HIS A 57 3.51 3.22 13.18
CA HIS A 57 4.19 4.16 14.09
C HIS A 57 4.93 3.48 15.24
N GLU A 58 4.76 2.18 15.44
CA GLU A 58 5.45 1.40 16.46
C GLU A 58 6.71 0.69 15.92
N ASP A 59 6.86 0.58 14.59
CA ASP A 59 8.07 0.02 13.97
C ASP A 59 9.20 1.06 13.99
N GLY A 60 10.07 0.99 15.00
CA GLY A 60 11.25 1.86 15.13
C GLY A 60 12.33 1.67 14.05
N THR A 61 12.18 0.70 13.16
CA THR A 61 13.15 0.35 12.11
C THR A 61 12.68 0.81 10.73
N MET A 62 11.41 0.55 10.41
CA MET A 62 10.82 0.84 9.11
C MET A 62 9.38 1.32 9.29
N PRO A 63 9.19 2.52 9.87
CA PRO A 63 7.86 3.04 10.22
C PRO A 63 7.02 3.37 8.99
N VAL A 64 7.66 3.60 7.85
CA VAL A 64 7.02 3.75 6.55
C VAL A 64 7.73 2.84 5.56
N ALA A 65 6.96 1.96 4.93
CA ALA A 65 7.46 0.96 4.02
C ALA A 65 6.66 0.97 2.73
N SER A 66 7.31 0.70 1.60
CA SER A 66 6.61 0.40 0.34
C SER A 66 7.00 -0.99 -0.13
N THR A 67 6.12 -1.64 -0.89
CA THR A 67 6.47 -2.90 -1.54
C THR A 67 7.68 -2.71 -2.44
N ILE A 68 8.48 -3.76 -2.63
CA ILE A 68 9.56 -3.80 -3.61
C ILE A 68 9.43 -5.08 -4.44
N SER A 69 9.56 -4.94 -5.76
CA SER A 69 9.59 -6.08 -6.68
C SER A 69 10.88 -6.87 -6.52
N THR A 70 10.76 -8.18 -6.36
CA THR A 70 11.91 -9.11 -6.41
C THR A 70 12.18 -9.61 -7.83
N SER A 71 11.33 -9.26 -8.79
CA SER A 71 11.51 -9.62 -10.19
C SER A 71 12.68 -8.86 -10.80
N SER A 72 13.54 -9.58 -11.53
CA SER A 72 14.61 -8.97 -12.33
C SER A 72 14.10 -8.27 -13.59
N LEU A 73 12.83 -8.50 -13.96
CA LEU A 73 12.18 -7.82 -15.07
C LEU A 73 11.68 -6.46 -14.60
N ALA A 74 12.13 -5.40 -15.27
CA ALA A 74 11.56 -4.08 -15.07
C ALA A 74 10.06 -4.14 -15.38
N PRO A 75 9.19 -3.60 -14.50
CA PRO A 75 7.78 -3.49 -14.82
C PRO A 75 7.60 -2.57 -16.04
N PRO A 76 6.46 -2.68 -16.75
CA PRO A 76 6.10 -1.71 -17.78
C PRO A 76 6.08 -0.29 -17.20
N GLU A 77 6.07 0.72 -18.07
CA GLU A 77 5.90 2.11 -17.65
C GLU A 77 4.50 2.25 -17.04
N LEU A 78 4.45 2.24 -15.70
CA LEU A 78 3.23 2.25 -14.90
C LEU A 78 3.21 3.50 -14.02
N HIS A 79 2.04 4.13 -13.93
CA HIS A 79 1.80 5.27 -13.06
C HIS A 79 0.86 4.87 -11.93
N LEU A 80 1.37 4.08 -10.98
CA LEU A 80 0.63 3.73 -9.77
C LEU A 80 0.60 4.94 -8.83
N ILE A 81 -0.59 5.45 -8.53
CA ILE A 81 -0.78 6.69 -7.77
C ILE A 81 -0.45 6.47 -6.29
N PHE A 82 0.56 7.17 -5.79
CA PHE A 82 0.83 7.23 -4.35
C PHE A 82 -0.13 8.20 -3.66
N SER A 83 -0.45 9.33 -4.26
CA SER A 83 -1.38 10.31 -3.67
C SER A 83 -2.10 11.08 -4.77
N GLY A 84 -3.40 10.86 -4.90
CA GLY A 84 -4.24 11.57 -5.85
C GLY A 84 -4.30 13.08 -5.58
N GLN A 85 -4.09 13.51 -4.33
CA GLN A 85 -4.09 14.92 -3.95
C GLN A 85 -2.88 15.68 -4.50
N THR A 86 -1.71 15.03 -4.52
CA THR A 86 -0.45 15.64 -4.96
C THR A 86 -0.04 15.22 -6.37
N GLY A 87 -0.68 14.20 -6.92
CA GLY A 87 -0.25 13.53 -8.16
C GLY A 87 1.02 12.71 -7.99
N ALA A 88 1.48 12.47 -6.75
CA ALA A 88 2.65 11.65 -6.51
C ALA A 88 2.39 10.21 -6.94
N VAL A 89 3.39 9.57 -7.53
CA VAL A 89 3.35 8.18 -7.98
C VAL A 89 4.33 7.33 -7.19
N PHE A 90 4.03 6.04 -7.08
CA PHE A 90 4.99 5.07 -6.58
C PHE A 90 6.17 4.97 -7.56
N PRO A 91 7.41 4.81 -7.06
CA PRO A 91 8.52 4.35 -7.87
C PRO A 91 8.16 3.04 -8.57
N SER A 92 8.62 2.85 -9.81
CA SER A 92 8.31 1.64 -10.59
C SER A 92 8.78 0.36 -9.89
N ILE A 93 9.89 0.43 -9.15
CA ILE A 93 10.41 -0.69 -8.34
C ILE A 93 9.42 -1.19 -7.28
N CYS A 94 8.43 -0.38 -6.90
CA CYS A 94 7.42 -0.76 -5.91
C CYS A 94 6.28 -1.60 -6.48
N ALA A 95 6.21 -1.76 -7.82
CA ALA A 95 5.15 -2.50 -8.48
C ALA A 95 5.30 -4.00 -8.26
N ILE A 96 4.30 -4.62 -7.64
CA ILE A 96 4.14 -6.06 -7.44
C ILE A 96 2.97 -6.58 -8.27
N SER A 97 2.89 -7.89 -8.46
CA SER A 97 1.75 -8.48 -9.18
C SER A 97 0.46 -8.27 -8.39
N ILE A 98 -0.68 -8.16 -9.09
CA ILE A 98 -1.99 -8.07 -8.44
C ILE A 98 -2.32 -9.32 -7.62
N VAL A 99 -1.69 -10.46 -7.93
CA VAL A 99 -1.80 -11.71 -7.15
C VAL A 99 -1.09 -11.57 -5.81
N ASP A 100 0.12 -11.02 -5.79
CA ASP A 100 0.86 -10.76 -4.55
C ASP A 100 0.15 -9.70 -3.70
N ALA A 101 -0.39 -8.67 -4.34
CA ALA A 101 -1.20 -7.65 -3.65
C ALA A 101 -2.46 -8.26 -3.00
N ARG A 102 -3.11 -9.22 -3.66
CA ARG A 102 -4.24 -9.96 -3.08
C ARG A 102 -3.83 -10.73 -1.82
N HIS A 103 -2.70 -11.42 -1.87
CA HIS A 103 -2.18 -12.14 -0.69
C HIS A 103 -1.83 -11.17 0.43
N ALA A 104 -1.16 -10.06 0.12
CA ALA A 104 -0.77 -9.04 1.10
C ALA A 104 -1.99 -8.40 1.77
N LEU A 105 -3.02 -8.05 1.00
CA LEU A 105 -4.27 -7.52 1.54
C LEU A 105 -5.01 -8.54 2.41
N THR A 106 -4.98 -9.82 2.03
CA THR A 106 -5.61 -10.90 2.80
C THR A 106 -4.89 -11.05 4.15
N GLU A 107 -3.57 -11.17 4.13
CA GLU A 107 -2.75 -11.26 5.34
C GLU A 107 -2.94 -10.02 6.23
N TRP A 108 -2.99 -8.83 5.64
CA TRP A 108 -3.20 -7.59 6.39
C TRP A 108 -4.57 -7.55 7.09
N ILE A 109 -5.64 -7.97 6.40
CA ILE A 109 -6.99 -7.99 7.00
C ILE A 109 -7.06 -8.99 8.16
N GLU A 110 -6.36 -10.13 8.03
CA GLU A 110 -6.35 -11.18 9.05
C GLU A 110 -5.48 -10.81 10.27
N THR A 111 -4.35 -10.16 10.04
CA THR A 111 -3.30 -9.97 11.07
C THR A 111 -3.21 -8.54 11.60
N ARG A 112 -3.69 -7.56 10.84
CA ARG A 112 -3.59 -6.11 11.10
C ARG A 112 -2.16 -5.57 11.21
N VAL A 113 -1.16 -6.34 10.79
CA VAL A 113 0.25 -5.95 10.79
C VAL A 113 0.82 -5.94 9.37
N ARG A 114 2.04 -5.41 9.19
CA ARG A 114 2.74 -5.43 7.89
C ARG A 114 2.77 -6.85 7.31
N PRO A 115 2.19 -7.08 6.12
CA PRO A 115 2.21 -8.39 5.47
C PRO A 115 3.62 -8.92 5.24
N LYS A 116 3.84 -10.22 5.48
CA LYS A 116 5.13 -10.89 5.28
C LYS A 116 5.22 -11.61 3.96
N CYS A 117 4.11 -11.80 3.25
CA CYS A 117 4.09 -12.48 1.95
C CYS A 117 4.66 -11.65 0.78
N VAL A 118 5.08 -10.41 1.03
CA VAL A 118 5.71 -9.51 0.06
C VAL A 118 6.94 -8.85 0.68
N GLU A 119 7.88 -8.44 -0.18
CA GLU A 119 9.06 -7.72 0.26
C GLU A 119 8.79 -6.23 0.40
N TRP A 120 9.49 -5.61 1.36
CA TRP A 120 9.35 -4.21 1.69
C TRP A 120 10.69 -3.49 1.61
N GLN A 121 10.64 -2.24 1.18
CA GLN A 121 11.72 -1.30 1.34
C GLN A 121 11.28 -0.15 2.24
N ALA A 122 12.22 0.37 3.03
CA ALA A 122 11.99 1.60 3.77
C ALA A 122 11.67 2.73 2.79
N TYR A 123 10.71 3.57 3.15
CA TYR A 123 10.50 4.81 2.44
C TYR A 123 11.63 5.78 2.82
N ASP A 124 12.64 5.89 1.96
CA ASP A 124 13.54 7.03 1.97
C ASP A 124 12.86 8.14 1.17
N GLU A 125 12.86 9.38 1.68
CA GLU A 125 12.40 10.53 0.92
C GLU A 125 13.24 10.62 -0.37
N TYR A 126 12.68 10.18 -1.51
CA TYR A 126 13.30 10.30 -2.83
C TYR A 126 13.34 11.76 -3.31
#